data_AF-A0A350UJC1-F1
#
_entry.id   AF-A0A350UJC1-F1
#
_cell.length_a   1.000
_cell.length_b   1.000
_cell.length_c   1.000
_cell.angle_alpha   90.00
_cell.angle_beta   90.00
_cell.angle_gamma   90.00
#
_symmetry.space_group_name_H-M   'P 1'
#
loop_
_entity.id
_entity.type
_entity.pdbx_description
1 polymer ?
#
loop_
_entity_poly.entity_id
_entity_poly.type
_entity_poly.pdbx_seq_one_letter_code
_entity_poly.pdbx_strand_id
1 'polypeptide(L)'
;MSELVRIITSPAPEERNRALDSFCESAGVAALLAECEALDALRQQSPSLYERVRALFFLAAIHRFHLPGRPGVPENALLPFSGYTHLLARRYEEAIRSFLEAQRENGPSAALSSALSASFRGLAFQTLADQVRRSVRAVRGNQWMFRTGHPGDYPLRLRGELLKRGDSSLFPILRESTPVRMDLSHSGWSDIFFLGMDYPEGARVLNISIDLALHGQAEPAPPVEAWLRVIDRPVLRLVSVDLRAEAEIESLAEVFDFARDYLGLLKSAVIASGLIPAGLEGSGQSLGDLLSRLTGRAGLGLEIVSKVNDIPKGSRLAVSTNLLACLISACMRATGQITTLTGPLEESDRRLVAARAILGEWLGGGGGG
;
A
#
# COMPACT_ATOMS: atom_id res chain seq x y z
N MET A 1 -21.99 2.87 -29.95
CA MET A 1 -21.59 3.43 -28.64
C MET A 1 -21.34 2.23 -27.74
N SER A 2 -20.21 2.17 -27.05
CA SER A 2 -19.88 1.02 -26.20
C SER A 2 -20.78 0.99 -24.97
N GLU A 3 -21.38 -0.16 -24.70
CA GLU A 3 -22.30 -0.36 -23.58
C GLU A 3 -21.57 -0.30 -22.24
N LEU A 4 -20.39 -0.92 -22.15
CA LEU A 4 -19.63 -0.97 -20.91
C LEU A 4 -18.99 0.37 -20.57
N VAL A 5 -18.57 1.15 -21.58
CA VAL A 5 -18.14 2.55 -21.37
C VAL A 5 -19.30 3.37 -20.81
N ARG A 6 -20.53 3.19 -21.32
CA ARG A 6 -21.71 3.89 -20.80
C ARG A 6 -21.99 3.55 -19.33
N ILE A 7 -21.86 2.28 -18.93
CA ILE A 7 -21.98 1.88 -17.51
C ILE A 7 -20.97 2.61 -16.63
N ILE A 8 -19.78 2.92 -17.14
CA ILE A 8 -18.74 3.63 -16.37
C ILE A 8 -18.99 5.14 -16.31
N THR A 9 -19.33 5.77 -17.44
CA THR A 9 -19.32 7.24 -17.56
C THR A 9 -20.69 7.88 -17.33
N SER A 10 -21.78 7.11 -17.34
CA SER A 10 -23.13 7.67 -17.23
C SER A 10 -23.36 8.31 -15.86
N PRO A 11 -23.94 9.53 -15.80
CA PRO A 11 -24.34 10.15 -14.55
C PRO A 11 -25.62 9.54 -13.97
N ALA A 12 -26.40 8.81 -14.78
CA ALA A 12 -27.66 8.19 -14.39
C ALA A 12 -27.41 6.92 -13.54
N PRO A 13 -27.86 6.87 -12.26
CA PRO A 13 -27.64 5.71 -11.40
C PRO A 13 -28.17 4.39 -11.97
N GLU A 14 -29.31 4.43 -12.67
CA GLU A 14 -29.94 3.29 -13.33
C GLU A 14 -29.09 2.69 -14.46
N GLU A 15 -28.22 3.49 -15.09
CA GLU A 15 -27.27 3.00 -16.08
C GLU A 15 -25.94 2.61 -15.43
N ARG A 16 -25.44 3.44 -14.51
CA ARG A 16 -24.15 3.27 -13.85
C ARG A 16 -24.08 2.06 -12.92
N ASN A 17 -25.17 1.77 -12.23
CA ASN A 17 -25.23 0.71 -11.22
C ASN A 17 -25.58 -0.67 -11.82
N ARG A 18 -25.47 -0.82 -13.14
CA ARG A 18 -25.69 -2.10 -13.81
C ARG A 18 -24.48 -3.02 -13.63
N ALA A 19 -24.76 -4.29 -13.36
CA ALA A 19 -23.71 -5.31 -13.25
C ALA A 19 -23.06 -5.56 -14.62
N LEU A 20 -21.73 -5.73 -14.62
CA LEU A 20 -20.97 -6.15 -15.80
C LEU A 20 -21.55 -7.44 -16.42
N ASP A 21 -21.88 -8.41 -15.57
CA ASP A 21 -22.43 -9.71 -15.97
C ASP A 21 -23.69 -9.57 -16.83
N SER A 22 -24.54 -8.59 -16.53
CA SER A 22 -25.81 -8.37 -17.25
C SER A 22 -25.62 -8.14 -18.75
N PHE A 23 -24.51 -7.50 -19.14
CA PHE A 23 -24.12 -7.36 -20.54
C PHE A 23 -23.34 -8.59 -21.00
N CYS A 24 -22.35 -9.01 -20.22
CA CYS A 24 -21.39 -10.02 -20.66
C CYS A 24 -22.04 -11.38 -20.92
N GLU A 25 -22.99 -11.83 -20.11
CA GLU A 25 -23.65 -13.14 -20.27
C GLU A 25 -24.29 -13.33 -21.65
N SER A 26 -24.89 -12.28 -22.22
CA SER A 26 -25.59 -12.34 -23.51
C SER A 26 -24.71 -11.97 -24.71
N ALA A 27 -23.63 -11.21 -24.51
CA ALA A 27 -22.77 -10.72 -25.58
C ALA A 27 -21.92 -11.83 -26.20
N GLY A 28 -21.84 -11.94 -27.53
CA GLY A 28 -20.93 -12.87 -28.22
C GLY A 28 -19.45 -12.48 -28.10
N VAL A 29 -18.53 -13.37 -28.47
CA VAL A 29 -17.07 -13.12 -28.39
C VAL A 29 -16.65 -11.85 -29.12
N ALA A 30 -17.14 -11.63 -30.34
CA ALA A 30 -16.81 -10.42 -31.11
C ALA A 30 -17.30 -9.13 -30.43
N ALA A 31 -18.49 -9.16 -29.82
CA ALA A 31 -19.04 -8.02 -29.09
C ALA A 31 -18.23 -7.73 -27.81
N LEU A 32 -17.85 -8.78 -27.06
CA LEU A 32 -16.99 -8.63 -25.89
C LEU A 32 -15.62 -8.03 -26.24
N LEU A 33 -15.00 -8.48 -27.33
CA LEU A 33 -13.72 -7.95 -27.79
C LEU A 33 -13.83 -6.48 -28.22
N ALA A 34 -14.91 -6.09 -28.92
CA ALA A 34 -15.16 -4.69 -29.28
C ALA A 34 -15.35 -3.80 -28.05
N GLU A 35 -16.03 -4.30 -27.00
CA GLU A 35 -16.15 -3.59 -25.73
C GLU A 35 -14.81 -3.51 -24.98
N CYS A 36 -13.98 -4.55 -25.03
CA CYS A 36 -12.61 -4.49 -24.50
C CYS A 36 -11.79 -3.40 -25.19
N GLU A 37 -11.86 -3.28 -26.52
CA GLU A 37 -11.16 -2.19 -27.25
C GLU A 37 -11.65 -0.81 -26.80
N ALA A 38 -12.96 -0.63 -26.64
CA ALA A 38 -13.54 0.63 -26.17
C ALA A 38 -13.13 0.97 -24.72
N LEU A 39 -13.10 -0.02 -23.82
CA LEU A 39 -12.63 0.13 -22.45
C LEU A 39 -11.12 0.43 -22.39
N ASP A 40 -10.32 -0.21 -23.25
CA ASP A 40 -8.88 0.04 -23.35
C ASP A 40 -8.59 1.47 -23.82
N ALA A 41 -9.37 1.98 -24.78
CA ALA A 41 -9.31 3.38 -25.19
C ALA A 41 -9.72 4.34 -24.06
N LEU A 42 -10.81 4.04 -23.34
CA LEU A 42 -11.29 4.86 -22.21
C LEU A 42 -10.20 5.01 -21.13
N ARG A 43 -9.57 3.91 -20.70
CA ARG A 43 -8.55 3.97 -19.63
C ARG A 43 -7.30 4.78 -19.99
N GLN A 44 -7.00 4.91 -21.28
CA GLN A 44 -5.83 5.65 -21.76
C GLN A 44 -6.11 7.15 -21.89
N GLN A 45 -7.35 7.51 -22.21
CA GLN A 45 -7.73 8.88 -22.54
C GLN A 45 -8.43 9.62 -21.39
N SER A 46 -9.11 8.89 -20.50
CA SER A 46 -9.88 9.53 -19.43
C SER A 46 -8.98 10.24 -18.42
N PRO A 47 -9.29 11.49 -18.02
CA PRO A 47 -8.62 12.16 -16.91
C PRO A 47 -9.10 11.64 -15.54
N SER A 48 -10.24 10.95 -15.49
CA SER A 48 -10.86 10.47 -14.26
C SER A 48 -10.17 9.20 -13.78
N LEU A 49 -9.60 9.24 -12.57
CA LEU A 49 -9.06 8.03 -11.93
C LEU A 49 -10.13 6.92 -11.83
N TYR A 50 -11.37 7.33 -11.55
CA TYR A 50 -12.49 6.40 -11.42
C TYR A 50 -12.73 5.62 -12.70
N GLU A 51 -12.90 6.33 -13.81
CA GLU A 51 -13.20 5.71 -15.10
C GLU A 51 -12.07 4.79 -15.55
N ARG A 52 -10.81 5.22 -15.36
CA ARG A 52 -9.62 4.43 -15.70
C ARG A 52 -9.56 3.12 -14.91
N VAL A 53 -9.73 3.19 -13.59
CA VAL A 53 -9.65 2.03 -12.70
C VAL A 53 -10.82 1.07 -12.95
N ARG A 54 -12.04 1.59 -13.12
CA ARG A 54 -13.21 0.78 -13.47
C ARG A 54 -13.02 0.06 -14.81
N ALA A 55 -12.54 0.76 -15.84
CA ALA A 55 -12.25 0.14 -17.12
C ALA A 55 -11.20 -0.98 -17.02
N LEU A 56 -10.13 -0.78 -16.24
CA LEU A 56 -9.11 -1.80 -15.99
C LEU A 56 -9.68 -3.04 -15.29
N PHE A 57 -10.56 -2.87 -14.29
CA PHE A 57 -11.19 -4.00 -13.61
C PHE A 57 -12.24 -4.70 -14.49
N PHE A 58 -12.98 -3.97 -15.33
CA PHE A 58 -13.88 -4.57 -16.31
C PHE A 58 -13.10 -5.40 -17.33
N LEU A 59 -12.00 -4.85 -17.88
CA LEU A 59 -11.10 -5.59 -18.77
C LEU A 59 -10.55 -6.85 -18.09
N ALA A 60 -10.08 -6.74 -16.85
CA ALA A 60 -9.57 -7.88 -16.10
C ALA A 60 -10.64 -8.96 -15.88
N ALA A 61 -11.88 -8.56 -15.57
CA ALA A 61 -13.01 -9.47 -15.36
C ALA A 61 -13.47 -10.14 -16.65
N ILE A 62 -13.62 -9.40 -17.75
CA ILE A 62 -14.00 -9.95 -19.06
C ILE A 62 -13.02 -11.02 -19.50
N HIS A 63 -11.72 -10.72 -19.44
CA HIS A 63 -10.68 -11.68 -19.79
C HIS A 63 -10.57 -12.85 -18.80
N ARG A 64 -10.96 -12.68 -17.52
CA ARG A 64 -10.87 -13.77 -16.54
C ARG A 64 -12.06 -14.73 -16.59
N PHE A 65 -13.25 -14.19 -16.74
CA PHE A 65 -14.51 -14.87 -16.42
C PHE A 65 -15.46 -14.97 -17.61
N HIS A 66 -15.41 -14.03 -18.56
CA HIS A 66 -16.40 -13.98 -19.64
C HIS A 66 -15.89 -14.46 -20.99
N LEU A 67 -14.60 -14.32 -21.31
CA LEU A 67 -14.04 -14.82 -22.57
C LEU A 67 -13.67 -16.32 -22.53
N PRO A 68 -13.01 -16.85 -21.49
CA PRO A 68 -12.65 -18.27 -21.44
C PRO A 68 -13.87 -19.19 -21.51
N GLY A 69 -13.76 -20.29 -22.27
CA GLY A 69 -14.83 -21.30 -22.42
C GLY A 69 -15.91 -20.95 -23.44
N ARG A 70 -15.85 -19.79 -24.11
CA ARG A 70 -16.79 -19.46 -25.19
C ARG A 70 -16.43 -20.13 -26.52
N PRO A 71 -17.43 -20.42 -27.37
CA PRO A 71 -17.19 -20.88 -28.72
C PRO A 71 -16.28 -19.91 -29.48
N GLY A 72 -15.21 -20.42 -30.09
CA GLY A 72 -14.21 -19.61 -30.79
C GLY A 72 -13.05 -19.10 -29.92
N VAL A 73 -13.00 -19.45 -28.62
CA VAL A 73 -11.88 -19.15 -27.73
C VAL A 73 -11.18 -20.46 -27.33
N PRO A 74 -10.12 -20.87 -28.03
CA PRO A 74 -9.35 -22.07 -27.67
C PRO A 74 -8.70 -21.94 -26.28
N GLU A 75 -8.57 -23.07 -25.58
CA GLU A 75 -7.90 -23.11 -24.26
C GLU A 75 -6.40 -22.86 -24.37
N ASN A 76 -5.76 -23.52 -25.35
CA ASN A 76 -4.32 -23.51 -25.52
C ASN A 76 -3.89 -22.46 -26.55
N ALA A 77 -2.94 -21.61 -26.15
CA ALA A 77 -2.20 -20.75 -27.07
C ALA A 77 -0.81 -20.45 -26.48
N LEU A 78 0.14 -20.11 -27.36
CA LEU A 78 1.44 -19.66 -26.94
C LEU A 78 1.36 -18.21 -26.44
N LEU A 79 1.95 -17.97 -25.28
CA LEU A 79 2.15 -16.61 -24.78
C LEU A 79 3.46 -16.03 -25.35
N PRO A 80 3.44 -14.79 -25.86
CA PRO A 80 4.67 -14.08 -26.20
C PRO A 80 5.61 -14.02 -25.00
N PHE A 81 6.83 -14.55 -25.18
CA PHE A 81 7.83 -14.60 -24.11
C PHE A 81 8.21 -13.20 -23.58
N SER A 82 8.25 -12.21 -24.48
CA SER A 82 8.47 -10.80 -24.12
C SER A 82 7.36 -10.26 -23.22
N GLY A 83 6.08 -10.52 -23.56
CA GLY A 83 4.93 -10.14 -22.75
C GLY A 83 4.96 -10.77 -21.36
N TYR A 84 5.32 -12.05 -21.25
CA TYR A 84 5.50 -12.73 -19.96
C TYR A 84 6.60 -12.08 -19.11
N THR A 85 7.74 -11.76 -19.73
CA THR A 85 8.86 -11.10 -19.05
C THR A 85 8.48 -9.69 -18.56
N HIS A 86 7.73 -8.93 -19.36
CA HIS A 86 7.20 -7.63 -18.95
C HIS A 86 6.26 -7.75 -17.74
N LEU A 87 5.36 -8.73 -17.74
CA LEU A 87 4.44 -8.98 -16.63
C LEU A 87 5.19 -9.27 -15.32
N LEU A 88 6.18 -10.17 -15.34
CA LEU A 88 6.99 -10.48 -14.15
C LEU A 88 7.76 -9.26 -13.63
N ALA A 89 8.24 -8.41 -14.55
CA ALA A 89 8.89 -7.14 -14.22
C ALA A 89 7.92 -6.02 -13.81
N ARG A 90 6.61 -6.31 -13.65
CA ARG A 90 5.54 -5.34 -13.36
C ARG A 90 5.45 -4.18 -14.38
N ARG A 91 5.92 -4.40 -15.60
CA ARG A 91 5.78 -3.50 -16.76
C ARG A 91 4.47 -3.80 -17.49
N TYR A 92 3.36 -3.49 -16.82
CA TYR A 92 2.05 -3.98 -17.24
C TYR A 92 1.57 -3.39 -18.57
N GLU A 93 1.87 -2.12 -18.88
CA GLU A 93 1.48 -1.51 -20.16
C GLU A 93 2.16 -2.21 -21.35
N GLU A 94 3.45 -2.52 -21.23
CA GLU A 94 4.20 -3.26 -22.26
C GLU A 94 3.75 -4.73 -22.36
N ALA A 95 3.37 -5.34 -21.24
CA ALA A 95 2.79 -6.68 -21.23
C ALA A 95 1.43 -6.71 -21.96
N ILE A 96 0.52 -5.79 -21.61
CA ILE A 96 -0.79 -5.63 -22.25
C ILE A 96 -0.64 -5.44 -23.75
N ARG A 97 0.24 -4.53 -24.18
CA ARG A 97 0.48 -4.28 -25.61
C ARG A 97 0.90 -5.55 -26.34
N SER A 98 1.85 -6.30 -25.77
CA SER A 98 2.35 -7.55 -26.36
C SER A 98 1.26 -8.64 -26.45
N PHE A 99 0.43 -8.78 -25.42
CA PHE A 99 -0.65 -9.77 -25.43
C PHE A 99 -1.81 -9.39 -26.35
N LEU A 100 -2.17 -8.10 -26.41
CA LEU A 100 -3.19 -7.61 -27.35
C LEU A 100 -2.73 -7.74 -28.80
N GLU A 101 -1.44 -7.50 -29.09
CA GLU A 101 -0.86 -7.74 -30.41
C GLU A 101 -0.98 -9.21 -30.82
N ALA A 102 -0.55 -10.13 -29.95
CA ALA A 102 -0.70 -11.56 -30.21
C ALA A 102 -2.17 -12.00 -30.37
N GLN A 103 -3.10 -11.38 -29.63
CA GLN A 103 -4.54 -11.62 -29.78
C GLN A 103 -5.07 -11.13 -31.13
N ARG A 104 -4.58 -10.00 -31.65
CA ARG A 104 -4.98 -9.50 -32.97
C ARG A 104 -4.48 -10.40 -34.10
N GLU A 105 -3.27 -10.93 -33.96
CA GLU A 105 -2.67 -11.80 -34.99
C GLU A 105 -3.27 -13.21 -35.00
N ASN A 106 -3.48 -13.79 -33.82
CA ASN A 106 -3.79 -15.22 -33.68
C ASN A 106 -5.23 -15.49 -33.18
N GLY A 107 -5.99 -14.43 -32.89
CA GLY A 107 -7.29 -14.51 -32.24
C GLY A 107 -7.22 -14.64 -30.71
N PRO A 108 -8.37 -14.56 -30.02
CA PRO A 108 -8.45 -14.74 -28.58
C PRO A 108 -8.16 -16.19 -28.17
N SER A 109 -7.62 -16.37 -26.97
CA SER A 109 -7.47 -17.68 -26.33
C SER A 109 -7.61 -17.55 -24.81
N ALA A 110 -7.84 -18.66 -24.11
CA ALA A 110 -7.90 -18.67 -22.66
C ALA A 110 -6.53 -18.32 -22.04
N ALA A 111 -5.43 -18.80 -22.63
CA ALA A 111 -4.07 -18.46 -22.20
C ALA A 111 -3.80 -16.95 -22.30
N LEU A 112 -4.05 -16.33 -23.46
CA LEU A 112 -3.90 -14.87 -23.63
C LEU A 112 -4.82 -14.09 -22.71
N SER A 113 -6.07 -14.53 -22.56
CA SER A 113 -7.03 -13.86 -21.67
C SER A 113 -6.58 -13.95 -20.20
N SER A 114 -6.00 -15.06 -19.77
CA SER A 114 -5.41 -15.16 -18.43
C SER A 114 -4.28 -14.15 -18.22
N ALA A 115 -3.37 -14.03 -19.19
CA ALA A 115 -2.25 -13.09 -19.14
C ALA A 115 -2.71 -11.61 -19.19
N LEU A 116 -3.69 -11.29 -20.04
CA LEU A 116 -4.32 -9.98 -20.13
C LEU A 116 -5.03 -9.62 -18.81
N SER A 117 -5.79 -10.56 -18.25
CA SER A 117 -6.47 -10.35 -16.97
C SER A 117 -5.49 -10.02 -15.84
N ALA A 118 -4.41 -10.79 -15.72
CA ALA A 118 -3.37 -10.55 -14.73
C ALA A 118 -2.71 -9.17 -14.94
N SER A 119 -2.43 -8.80 -16.19
CA SER A 119 -1.79 -7.53 -16.53
C SER A 119 -2.69 -6.33 -16.27
N PHE A 120 -3.97 -6.37 -16.68
CA PHE A 120 -4.95 -5.31 -16.41
C PHE A 120 -5.22 -5.16 -14.91
N ARG A 121 -5.36 -6.27 -14.17
CA ARG A 121 -5.51 -6.23 -12.71
C ARG A 121 -4.28 -5.60 -12.05
N GLY A 122 -3.07 -6.00 -12.46
CA GLY A 122 -1.83 -5.43 -11.97
C GLY A 122 -1.73 -3.92 -12.22
N LEU A 123 -2.08 -3.49 -13.44
CA LEU A 123 -2.11 -2.07 -13.82
C LEU A 123 -3.17 -1.27 -13.05
N ALA A 124 -4.33 -1.88 -12.73
CA ALA A 124 -5.36 -1.24 -11.90
C ALA A 124 -4.81 -0.90 -10.52
N PHE A 125 -4.18 -1.86 -9.84
CA PHE A 125 -3.57 -1.63 -8.52
C PHE A 125 -2.39 -0.67 -8.59
N GLN A 126 -1.55 -0.74 -9.64
CA GLN A 126 -0.47 0.22 -9.84
C GLN A 126 -1.01 1.65 -10.00
N THR A 127 -2.07 1.82 -10.80
CA THR A 127 -2.71 3.13 -11.03
C THR A 127 -3.24 3.73 -9.72
N LEU A 128 -3.82 2.91 -8.86
CA LEU A 128 -4.27 3.31 -7.53
C LEU A 128 -3.10 3.67 -6.60
N ALA A 129 -2.08 2.82 -6.53
CA ALA A 129 -0.88 3.06 -5.72
C ALA A 129 -0.18 4.36 -6.15
N ASP A 130 -0.09 4.63 -7.45
CA ASP A 130 0.50 5.85 -7.99
C ASP A 130 -0.34 7.08 -7.66
N GLN A 131 -1.68 6.96 -7.64
CA GLN A 131 -2.52 8.04 -7.10
C GLN A 131 -2.20 8.32 -5.63
N VAL A 132 -2.13 7.28 -4.79
CA VAL A 132 -1.82 7.44 -3.37
C VAL A 132 -0.47 8.11 -3.18
N ARG A 133 0.56 7.66 -3.90
CA ARG A 133 1.89 8.30 -3.88
C ARG A 133 1.83 9.77 -4.27
N ARG A 134 1.08 10.12 -5.33
CA ARG A 134 0.88 11.53 -5.74
C ARG A 134 0.18 12.35 -4.67
N SER A 135 -0.91 11.85 -4.10
CA SER A 135 -1.67 12.52 -3.04
C SER A 135 -0.79 12.76 -1.80
N VAL A 136 -0.08 11.73 -1.34
CA VAL A 136 0.79 11.83 -0.16
C VAL A 136 1.97 12.77 -0.40
N ARG A 137 2.56 12.74 -1.61
CA ARG A 137 3.62 13.66 -2.01
C ARG A 137 3.15 15.12 -2.06
N ALA A 138 1.88 15.38 -2.39
CA ALA A 138 1.32 16.72 -2.43
C ALA A 138 1.11 17.33 -1.04
N VAL A 139 0.98 16.50 0.01
CA VAL A 139 0.90 16.98 1.40
C VAL A 139 2.20 17.68 1.79
N ARG A 140 2.08 18.91 2.30
CA ARG A 140 3.22 19.71 2.79
C ARG A 140 3.98 18.91 3.86
N GLY A 141 5.30 18.82 3.70
CA GLY A 141 6.17 18.06 4.61
C GLY A 141 6.59 16.67 4.12
N ASN A 142 6.01 16.15 3.02
CA ASN A 142 6.38 14.84 2.47
C ASN A 142 7.29 14.89 1.22
N GLN A 143 7.36 16.03 0.52
CA GLN A 143 8.01 16.13 -0.80
C GLN A 143 9.47 15.67 -0.80
N TRP A 144 10.21 15.91 0.29
CA TRP A 144 11.62 15.53 0.41
C TRP A 144 11.81 14.01 0.40
N MET A 145 10.88 13.24 0.97
CA MET A 145 10.95 11.77 1.04
C MET A 145 11.00 11.10 -0.34
N PHE A 146 10.43 11.76 -1.35
CA PHE A 146 10.38 11.29 -2.74
C PHE A 146 11.51 11.86 -3.61
N ARG A 147 12.29 12.82 -3.10
CA ARG A 147 13.37 13.49 -3.84
C ARG A 147 14.77 13.13 -3.33
N THR A 148 14.90 12.66 -2.09
CA THR A 148 16.18 12.28 -1.50
C THR A 148 16.72 11.00 -2.16
N GLY A 149 17.59 11.16 -3.15
CA GLY A 149 18.30 10.07 -3.83
C GLY A 149 19.73 9.82 -3.32
N HIS A 150 20.22 10.67 -2.41
CA HIS A 150 21.57 10.55 -1.84
C HIS A 150 21.54 10.89 -0.34
N PRO A 151 22.29 10.17 0.53
CA PRO A 151 22.41 10.50 1.95
C PRO A 151 22.82 11.95 2.18
N GLY A 152 23.61 12.54 1.27
CA GLY A 152 24.00 13.96 1.21
C GLY A 152 22.86 14.97 1.37
N ASP A 153 21.66 14.61 0.91
CA ASP A 153 20.46 15.47 0.93
C ASP A 153 19.46 15.05 2.02
N TYR A 154 19.81 14.07 2.85
CA TYR A 154 18.94 13.53 3.87
C TYR A 154 18.78 14.53 5.04
N PRO A 155 17.55 15.02 5.30
CA PRO A 155 17.33 16.14 6.21
C PRO A 155 17.16 15.72 7.67
N LEU A 156 16.85 14.44 7.95
CA LEU A 156 16.51 14.02 9.31
C LEU A 156 17.75 13.74 10.16
N ARG A 157 17.59 13.96 11.47
CA ARG A 157 18.50 13.59 12.54
C ARG A 157 17.70 13.04 13.71
N LEU A 158 18.27 12.13 14.47
CA LEU A 158 17.68 11.73 15.75
C LEU A 158 17.77 12.86 16.76
N ARG A 159 16.73 12.94 17.60
CA ARG A 159 16.72 13.78 18.79
C ARG A 159 17.88 13.42 19.71
N GLY A 160 18.53 14.43 20.26
CA GLY A 160 19.68 14.27 21.15
C GLY A 160 19.34 13.47 22.41
N GLU A 161 18.09 13.55 22.86
CA GLU A 161 17.54 12.80 23.99
C GLU A 161 17.67 11.28 23.80
N LEU A 162 17.55 10.78 22.57
CA LEU A 162 17.67 9.34 22.26
C LEU A 162 19.13 8.89 22.09
N LEU A 163 20.07 9.84 21.97
CA LEU A 163 21.51 9.58 21.79
C LEU A 163 22.30 9.65 23.11
N LYS A 164 21.68 10.13 24.18
CA LYS A 164 22.29 10.21 25.51
C LYS A 164 22.05 8.92 26.26
N ARG A 165 23.09 8.11 26.40
CA ARG A 165 23.05 6.89 27.23
C ARG A 165 22.73 7.27 28.68
N GLY A 166 21.87 6.48 29.32
CA GLY A 166 21.62 6.60 30.76
C GLY A 166 22.74 5.92 31.58
N ASP A 167 22.54 5.85 32.89
CA ASP A 167 23.52 5.30 33.85
C ASP A 167 23.88 3.83 33.55
N SER A 168 22.95 3.07 32.96
CA SER A 168 23.16 1.68 32.53
C SER A 168 24.02 1.54 31.27
N SER A 169 24.54 2.63 30.71
CA SER A 169 25.22 2.68 29.40
C SER A 169 24.34 2.26 28.20
N LEU A 170 23.04 2.10 28.41
CA LEU A 170 22.05 1.80 27.37
C LEU A 170 21.45 3.10 26.82
N PHE A 171 21.05 3.06 25.54
CA PHE A 171 20.30 4.14 24.93
C PHE A 171 18.84 4.14 25.43
N PRO A 172 18.22 5.32 25.58
CA PRO A 172 16.81 5.43 25.92
C PRO A 172 15.90 4.77 24.88
N ILE A 173 14.74 4.29 25.34
CA ILE A 173 13.72 3.68 24.49
C ILE A 173 12.56 4.65 24.37
N LEU A 174 12.23 5.03 23.13
CA LEU A 174 10.98 5.73 22.83
C LEU A 174 9.86 4.68 22.70
N ARG A 175 8.72 4.93 23.33
CA ARG A 175 7.53 4.09 23.25
C ARG A 175 6.35 4.93 22.75
N GLU A 176 5.68 4.43 21.72
CA GLU A 176 4.36 4.89 21.30
C GLU A 176 3.34 3.78 21.54
N SER A 177 2.12 4.17 21.85
CA SER A 177 0.99 3.24 22.01
C SER A 177 -0.28 3.86 21.47
N THR A 178 -1.12 3.09 20.80
CA THR A 178 -2.38 3.58 20.21
C THR A 178 -3.55 2.63 20.48
N PRO A 179 -4.77 3.17 20.70
CA PRO A 179 -5.98 2.37 20.67
C PRO A 179 -6.19 1.74 19.29
N VAL A 180 -7.11 0.79 19.23
CA VAL A 180 -7.62 0.22 17.97
C VAL A 180 -8.92 0.88 17.56
N ARG A 181 -9.33 0.67 16.30
CA ARG A 181 -10.58 1.21 15.75
C ARG A 181 -11.69 0.16 15.88
N MET A 182 -12.84 0.54 16.44
CA MET A 182 -14.06 -0.27 16.39
C MET A 182 -15.15 0.45 15.60
N ASP A 183 -15.73 -0.24 14.62
CA ASP A 183 -16.81 0.29 13.79
C ASP A 183 -18.16 0.02 14.49
N LEU A 184 -18.94 1.09 14.75
CA LEU A 184 -20.25 1.01 15.42
C LEU A 184 -21.38 0.78 14.43
N SER A 185 -21.36 1.48 13.30
CA SER A 185 -22.33 1.30 12.21
C SER A 185 -21.70 0.45 11.12
N HIS A 186 -21.73 -0.88 11.30
CA HIS A 186 -21.11 -1.81 10.38
C HIS A 186 -21.97 -2.02 9.13
N SER A 187 -21.89 -1.11 8.16
CA SER A 187 -22.39 -1.32 6.80
C SER A 187 -21.32 -1.97 5.90
N GLY A 188 -20.81 -3.13 6.31
CA GLY A 188 -20.10 -4.08 5.44
C GLY A 188 -19.00 -3.47 4.57
N TRP A 189 -17.94 -2.94 5.18
CA TRP A 189 -16.82 -2.30 4.47
C TRP A 189 -17.22 -1.02 3.73
N SER A 190 -18.11 -0.21 4.31
CA SER A 190 -18.60 1.00 3.66
C SER A 190 -17.53 2.07 3.41
N ASP A 191 -16.39 2.00 4.10
CA ASP A 191 -15.26 2.91 3.95
C ASP A 191 -14.21 2.42 2.93
N ILE A 192 -14.47 1.35 2.17
CA ILE A 192 -13.52 0.90 1.13
C ILE A 192 -13.56 1.82 -0.08
N PHE A 193 -12.38 2.04 -0.65
CA PHE A 193 -12.16 2.88 -1.82
C PHE A 193 -13.15 2.59 -2.96
N PHE A 194 -13.40 1.32 -3.27
CA PHE A 194 -14.30 0.92 -4.36
C PHE A 194 -15.78 1.25 -4.12
N LEU A 195 -16.25 1.16 -2.88
CA LEU A 195 -17.61 1.58 -2.56
C LEU A 195 -17.71 3.11 -2.58
N GLY A 196 -16.72 3.81 -2.01
CA GLY A 196 -16.65 5.28 -2.08
C GLY A 196 -16.61 5.82 -3.51
N MET A 197 -16.12 5.02 -4.46
CA MET A 197 -16.15 5.29 -5.88
C MET A 197 -17.53 5.08 -6.54
N ASP A 198 -18.13 3.89 -6.34
CA ASP A 198 -19.37 3.50 -7.04
C ASP A 198 -20.64 4.08 -6.38
N TYR A 199 -20.63 4.18 -5.05
CA TYR A 199 -21.76 4.65 -4.23
C TYR A 199 -21.31 5.50 -3.02
N PRO A 200 -20.82 6.74 -3.27
CA PRO A 200 -20.31 7.63 -2.23
C PRO A 200 -21.31 7.90 -1.10
N GLU A 201 -22.61 7.98 -1.42
CA GLU A 201 -23.66 8.27 -0.43
C GLU A 201 -23.80 7.15 0.61
N GLY A 202 -23.55 5.90 0.22
CA GLY A 202 -23.53 4.74 1.09
C GLY A 202 -22.18 4.48 1.75
N ALA A 203 -21.11 5.15 1.30
CA ALA A 203 -19.77 5.00 1.84
C ALA A 203 -19.56 5.80 3.12
N ARG A 204 -20.37 5.50 4.14
CA ARG A 204 -20.38 6.18 5.45
C ARG A 204 -19.97 5.23 6.55
N VAL A 205 -19.21 5.73 7.52
CA VAL A 205 -18.77 4.95 8.68
C VAL A 205 -18.87 5.79 9.96
N LEU A 206 -19.34 5.17 11.04
CA LEU A 206 -19.20 5.66 12.40
C LEU A 206 -18.29 4.69 13.15
N ASN A 207 -17.13 5.18 13.57
CA ASN A 207 -16.14 4.41 14.30
C ASN A 207 -15.65 5.15 15.54
N ILE A 208 -15.08 4.41 16.47
CA ILE A 208 -14.50 4.93 17.71
C ILE A 208 -13.14 4.27 17.95
N SER A 209 -12.26 5.01 18.62
CA SER A 209 -11.02 4.47 19.16
C SER A 209 -11.30 3.80 20.50
N ILE A 210 -10.87 2.56 20.67
CA ILE A 210 -11.06 1.80 21.91
C ILE A 210 -9.75 1.21 22.42
N ASP A 211 -9.61 1.23 23.73
CA ASP A 211 -8.63 0.47 24.48
C ASP A 211 -9.20 -0.91 24.82
N LEU A 212 -8.33 -1.90 25.01
CA LEU A 212 -8.72 -3.28 25.27
C LEU A 212 -8.12 -3.79 26.58
N ALA A 213 -8.81 -4.73 27.21
CA ALA A 213 -8.28 -5.53 28.31
C ALA A 213 -8.86 -6.94 28.27
N LEU A 214 -8.11 -7.89 28.81
CA LEU A 214 -8.64 -9.20 29.15
C LEU A 214 -9.60 -9.06 30.33
N HIS A 215 -10.83 -9.55 30.14
CA HIS A 215 -11.89 -9.41 31.13
C HIS A 215 -11.46 -9.97 32.50
N GLY A 216 -11.57 -9.14 33.54
CA GLY A 216 -11.22 -9.50 34.91
C GLY A 216 -9.72 -9.58 35.23
N GLN A 217 -8.84 -9.21 34.29
CA GLN A 217 -7.39 -9.27 34.50
C GLN A 217 -6.71 -7.89 34.55
N ALA A 218 -7.23 -6.91 33.82
CA ALA A 218 -6.64 -5.58 33.73
C ALA A 218 -7.69 -4.51 33.39
N GLU A 219 -7.32 -3.25 33.62
CA GLU A 219 -8.03 -2.10 33.08
C GLU A 219 -7.74 -1.94 31.58
N PRO A 220 -8.69 -1.43 30.77
CA PRO A 220 -8.47 -1.17 29.35
C PRO A 220 -7.23 -0.31 29.09
N ALA A 221 -6.39 -0.75 28.16
CA ALA A 221 -5.22 0.00 27.72
C ALA A 221 -5.05 -0.09 26.18
N PRO A 222 -4.28 0.82 25.58
CA PRO A 222 -3.92 0.77 24.17
C PRO A 222 -3.22 -0.56 23.82
N PRO A 223 -3.78 -1.41 22.94
CA PRO A 223 -3.25 -2.75 22.70
C PRO A 223 -2.13 -2.78 21.65
N VAL A 224 -1.90 -1.67 20.93
CA VAL A 224 -0.89 -1.56 19.87
C VAL A 224 0.25 -0.69 20.34
N GLU A 225 1.47 -1.20 20.22
CA GLU A 225 2.67 -0.55 20.73
C GLU A 225 3.82 -0.61 19.72
N ALA A 226 4.60 0.47 19.69
CA ALA A 226 5.83 0.59 18.92
C ALA A 226 6.95 1.12 19.82
N TRP A 227 8.15 0.56 19.66
CA TRP A 227 9.34 1.03 20.36
C TRP A 227 10.45 1.32 19.37
N LEU A 228 11.24 2.34 19.69
CA LEU A 228 12.43 2.70 18.93
C LEU A 228 13.58 2.98 19.89
N ARG A 229 14.74 2.41 19.59
CA ARG A 229 15.99 2.75 20.28
C ARG A 229 17.18 2.74 19.32
N VAL A 230 18.24 3.40 19.73
CA VAL A 230 19.55 3.32 19.07
C VAL A 230 20.28 2.07 19.53
N ILE A 231 20.99 1.42 18.60
CA ILE A 231 21.84 0.25 18.87
C ILE A 231 23.28 0.52 18.40
N ASP A 232 24.23 -0.25 18.92
CA ASP A 232 25.67 -0.12 18.71
C ASP A 232 26.20 -0.91 17.49
N ARG A 233 25.31 -1.19 16.54
CA ARG A 233 25.63 -1.82 15.25
C ARG A 233 24.97 -1.04 14.12
N PRO A 234 25.64 -0.84 12.97
CA PRO A 234 25.13 -0.03 11.86
C PRO A 234 24.08 -0.77 11.01
N VAL A 235 23.06 -1.33 11.66
CA VAL A 235 21.98 -2.08 11.03
C VAL A 235 20.63 -1.48 11.40
N LEU A 236 19.61 -1.75 10.57
CA LEU A 236 18.23 -1.55 10.95
C LEU A 236 17.66 -2.89 11.44
N ARG A 237 17.45 -3.03 12.74
CA ARG A 237 16.80 -4.21 13.32
C ARG A 237 15.31 -3.98 13.43
N LEU A 238 14.52 -4.86 12.81
CA LEU A 238 13.06 -4.85 12.89
C LEU A 238 12.60 -6.09 13.67
N VAL A 239 11.71 -5.91 14.64
CA VAL A 239 11.20 -7.00 15.49
C VAL A 239 9.69 -6.88 15.64
N SER A 240 8.97 -7.97 15.41
CA SER A 240 7.56 -8.11 15.82
C SER A 240 7.48 -9.19 16.90
N VAL A 241 7.09 -8.77 18.10
CA VAL A 241 6.95 -9.66 19.26
C VAL A 241 5.83 -10.67 19.04
N ASP A 242 4.70 -10.21 18.50
CA ASP A 242 3.50 -11.00 18.24
C ASP A 242 3.70 -12.04 17.14
N LEU A 243 4.43 -11.69 16.07
CA LEU A 243 4.79 -12.64 15.01
C LEU A 243 6.00 -13.52 15.37
N ARG A 244 6.69 -13.23 16.48
CA ARG A 244 7.97 -13.84 16.85
C ARG A 244 8.98 -13.79 15.70
N ALA A 245 9.02 -12.65 15.02
CA ALA A 245 9.82 -12.44 13.83
C ALA A 245 10.81 -11.29 14.07
N GLU A 246 12.04 -11.48 13.62
CA GLU A 246 13.09 -10.47 13.65
C GLU A 246 13.88 -10.49 12.34
N ALA A 247 14.39 -9.32 11.95
CA ALA A 247 15.32 -9.19 10.84
C ALA A 247 16.34 -8.10 11.15
N GLU A 248 17.61 -8.37 10.86
CA GLU A 248 18.66 -7.37 10.82
C GLU A 248 18.93 -7.00 9.36
N ILE A 249 18.67 -5.75 9.01
CA ILE A 249 18.77 -5.24 7.65
C ILE A 249 20.06 -4.43 7.51
N GLU A 250 20.91 -4.84 6.58
CA GLU A 250 22.23 -4.23 6.33
C GLU A 250 22.29 -3.43 5.03
N SER A 251 21.32 -3.63 4.12
CA SER A 251 21.28 -2.97 2.81
C SER A 251 19.95 -2.25 2.56
N LEU A 252 19.98 -1.19 1.73
CA LEU A 252 18.75 -0.51 1.32
C LEU A 252 17.83 -1.43 0.53
N ALA A 253 18.37 -2.31 -0.32
CA ALA A 253 17.58 -3.25 -1.13
C ALA A 253 16.67 -4.13 -0.26
N GLU A 254 17.16 -4.61 0.88
CA GLU A 254 16.39 -5.44 1.81
C GLU A 254 15.25 -4.69 2.52
N VAL A 255 15.34 -3.36 2.65
CA VAL A 255 14.27 -2.51 3.19
C VAL A 255 13.08 -2.46 2.22
N PHE A 256 13.36 -2.46 0.91
CA PHE A 256 12.33 -2.41 -0.14
C PHE A 256 11.86 -3.82 -0.59
N ASP A 257 12.51 -4.89 -0.11
CA ASP A 257 12.08 -6.27 -0.37
C ASP A 257 11.01 -6.72 0.64
N PHE A 258 9.75 -6.44 0.31
CA PHE A 258 8.59 -6.82 1.11
C PHE A 258 8.28 -8.32 1.11
N ALA A 259 8.86 -9.11 0.19
CA ALA A 259 8.59 -10.54 0.07
C ALA A 259 9.57 -11.39 0.89
N ARG A 260 10.67 -10.81 1.35
CA ARG A 260 11.76 -11.49 2.07
C ARG A 260 11.35 -12.08 3.42
N ASP A 261 10.45 -11.42 4.13
CA ASP A 261 10.09 -11.75 5.51
C ASP A 261 8.67 -11.29 5.85
N TYR A 262 8.22 -11.60 7.08
CA TYR A 262 6.88 -11.24 7.56
C TYR A 262 6.80 -9.82 8.17
N LEU A 263 7.86 -9.00 8.05
CA LEU A 263 7.97 -7.67 8.65
C LEU A 263 7.67 -6.54 7.65
N GLY A 264 6.99 -6.85 6.55
CA GLY A 264 6.62 -5.88 5.51
C GLY A 264 5.91 -4.63 6.03
N LEU A 265 5.11 -4.74 7.10
CA LEU A 265 4.47 -3.57 7.74
C LEU A 265 5.47 -2.67 8.48
N LEU A 266 6.51 -3.24 9.12
CA LEU A 266 7.55 -2.45 9.77
C LEU A 266 8.43 -1.77 8.71
N LYS A 267 8.76 -2.49 7.62
CA LYS A 267 9.47 -1.90 6.47
C LYS A 267 8.67 -0.74 5.87
N SER A 268 7.36 -0.89 5.69
CA SER A 268 6.53 0.18 5.18
C SER A 268 6.45 1.38 6.13
N ALA A 269 6.42 1.16 7.45
CA ALA A 269 6.48 2.24 8.45
C ALA A 269 7.80 3.02 8.39
N VAL A 270 8.92 2.31 8.25
CA VAL A 270 10.26 2.90 8.11
C VAL A 270 10.35 3.76 6.85
N ILE A 271 9.80 3.28 5.73
CA ILE A 271 9.80 4.03 4.48
C ILE A 271 8.84 5.23 4.56
N ALA A 272 7.62 5.01 5.04
CA ALA A 272 6.58 6.02 5.07
C ALA A 272 6.82 7.13 6.10
N SER A 273 7.54 6.84 7.20
CA SER A 273 8.00 7.86 8.15
C SER A 273 9.13 8.75 7.61
N GLY A 274 9.70 8.37 6.46
CA GLY A 274 10.87 9.02 5.88
C GLY A 274 12.19 8.65 6.57
N LEU A 275 12.18 7.72 7.54
CA LEU A 275 13.41 7.23 8.16
C LEU A 275 14.35 6.65 7.09
N ILE A 276 13.79 5.87 6.16
CA ILE A 276 14.46 5.46 4.92
C ILE A 276 13.63 5.95 3.73
N PRO A 277 13.93 7.13 3.16
CA PRO A 277 13.11 7.75 2.13
C PRO A 277 12.91 6.86 0.90
N ALA A 278 11.70 6.89 0.33
CA ALA A 278 11.38 6.16 -0.90
C ALA A 278 12.30 6.55 -2.09
N GLY A 279 12.81 7.79 -2.11
CA GLY A 279 13.76 8.24 -3.13
C GLY A 279 15.10 7.49 -3.14
N LEU A 280 15.44 6.73 -2.08
CA LEU A 280 16.65 5.93 -2.00
C LEU A 280 16.49 4.52 -2.61
N GLU A 281 15.28 4.11 -2.96
CA GLU A 281 15.04 2.83 -3.64
C GLU A 281 15.84 2.77 -4.96
N GLY A 282 16.68 1.76 -5.11
CA GLY A 282 17.52 1.59 -6.31
C GLY A 282 18.65 2.63 -6.49
N SER A 283 18.90 3.49 -5.50
CA SER A 283 19.94 4.55 -5.59
C SER A 283 21.39 4.04 -5.53
N GLY A 284 21.61 2.77 -5.16
CA GLY A 284 22.94 2.19 -4.95
C GLY A 284 23.68 2.69 -3.70
N GLN A 285 23.01 3.46 -2.84
CA GLN A 285 23.60 4.06 -1.64
C GLN A 285 23.71 3.06 -0.48
N SER A 286 24.55 3.38 0.52
CA SER A 286 24.74 2.56 1.71
C SER A 286 23.70 2.88 2.79
N LEU A 287 23.10 1.83 3.37
CA LEU A 287 22.25 1.97 4.56
C LEU A 287 23.08 2.46 5.76
N GLY A 288 24.30 1.96 5.93
CA GLY A 288 25.19 2.38 7.01
C GLY A 288 25.53 3.88 6.96
N ASP A 289 25.71 4.44 5.77
CA ASP A 289 25.97 5.89 5.61
C ASP A 289 24.73 6.73 5.96
N LEU A 290 23.55 6.25 5.57
CA LEU A 290 22.28 6.87 5.95
C LEU A 290 22.09 6.84 7.48
N LEU A 291 22.32 5.68 8.12
CA LEU A 291 22.22 5.52 9.57
C LEU A 291 23.25 6.38 10.31
N SER A 292 24.48 6.46 9.80
CA SER A 292 25.53 7.32 10.37
C SER A 292 25.12 8.79 10.32
N ARG A 293 24.50 9.21 9.22
CA ARG A 293 23.96 10.56 9.09
C ARG A 293 22.78 10.80 10.01
N LEU A 294 21.86 9.86 10.12
CA LEU A 294 20.66 9.94 10.96
C LEU A 294 21.02 10.02 12.45
N THR A 295 21.92 9.16 12.92
CA THR A 295 22.37 9.09 14.32
C THR A 295 23.45 10.13 14.65
N GLY A 296 24.11 10.69 13.63
CA GLY A 296 25.24 11.60 13.77
C GLY A 296 26.56 10.92 14.14
N ARG A 297 26.62 9.58 14.18
CA ARG A 297 27.82 8.81 14.54
C ARG A 297 27.91 7.52 13.71
N ALA A 298 29.12 7.18 13.26
CA ALA A 298 29.36 5.90 12.61
C ALA A 298 29.19 4.72 13.58
N GLY A 299 28.84 3.56 13.03
CA GLY A 299 28.70 2.31 13.80
C GLY A 299 27.41 2.17 14.61
N LEU A 300 26.54 3.18 14.59
CA LEU A 300 25.23 3.12 15.25
C LEU A 300 24.13 2.78 14.25
N GLY A 301 23.09 2.12 14.75
CA GLY A 301 21.90 1.78 14.00
C GLY A 301 20.65 1.94 14.83
N LEU A 302 19.56 1.37 14.36
CA LEU A 302 18.25 1.50 14.99
C LEU A 302 17.61 0.13 15.18
N GLU A 303 16.94 -0.04 16.31
CA GLU A 303 16.01 -1.14 16.53
C GLU A 303 14.60 -0.58 16.65
N ILE A 304 13.69 -1.15 15.88
CA ILE A 304 12.26 -0.83 15.90
C ILE A 304 11.49 -2.10 16.22
N VAL A 305 10.69 -2.04 17.27
CA VAL A 305 9.91 -3.17 17.78
C VAL A 305 8.43 -2.85 17.66
N SER A 306 7.62 -3.83 17.25
CA SER A 306 6.17 -3.78 17.32
C SER A 306 5.62 -4.86 18.26
N LYS A 307 4.47 -4.58 18.88
CA LYS A 307 3.69 -5.55 19.63
C LYS A 307 2.21 -5.20 19.51
N VAL A 308 1.40 -6.23 19.28
CA VAL A 308 -0.05 -6.17 19.39
C VAL A 308 -0.47 -7.14 20.48
N ASN A 309 -1.15 -6.64 21.51
CA ASN A 309 -1.56 -7.42 22.68
C ASN A 309 -2.83 -8.24 22.38
N ASP A 310 -2.68 -9.55 22.22
CA ASP A 310 -3.78 -10.54 22.29
C ASP A 310 -4.98 -10.30 21.34
N ILE A 311 -4.74 -9.69 20.17
CA ILE A 311 -5.76 -9.51 19.13
C ILE A 311 -5.56 -10.53 18.00
N PRO A 312 -6.50 -11.46 17.76
CA PRO A 312 -6.44 -12.37 16.63
C PRO A 312 -6.46 -11.63 15.29
N LYS A 313 -5.73 -12.16 14.30
CA LYS A 313 -5.85 -11.70 12.91
C LYS A 313 -7.31 -11.84 12.46
N GLY A 314 -7.81 -10.83 11.74
CA GLY A 314 -9.21 -10.80 11.29
C GLY A 314 -10.21 -10.29 12.33
N SER A 315 -9.75 -9.73 13.46
CA SER A 315 -10.61 -9.10 14.48
C SER A 315 -11.42 -7.90 13.98
N ARG A 316 -11.11 -7.37 12.79
CA ARG A 316 -11.71 -6.18 12.18
C ARG A 316 -11.53 -4.90 13.00
N LEU A 317 -10.51 -4.86 13.87
CA LEU A 317 -10.18 -3.69 14.69
C LEU A 317 -9.18 -2.73 14.02
N ALA A 318 -9.02 -2.83 12.70
CA ALA A 318 -8.04 -2.09 11.89
C ALA A 318 -6.62 -2.09 12.50
N VAL A 319 -6.18 -3.25 13.03
CA VAL A 319 -4.92 -3.37 13.79
C VAL A 319 -3.71 -2.95 12.93
N SER A 320 -3.67 -3.33 11.65
CA SER A 320 -2.56 -3.02 10.76
C SER A 320 -2.37 -1.51 10.55
N THR A 321 -3.46 -0.79 10.28
CA THR A 321 -3.47 0.67 10.07
C THR A 321 -3.01 1.39 11.33
N ASN A 322 -3.55 0.99 12.49
CA ASN A 322 -3.19 1.58 13.77
C ASN A 322 -1.73 1.28 14.14
N LEU A 323 -1.25 0.05 13.91
CA LEU A 323 0.15 -0.31 14.13
C LEU A 323 1.10 0.48 13.23
N LEU A 324 0.73 0.66 11.97
CA LEU A 324 1.49 1.46 11.03
C LEU A 324 1.58 2.92 11.47
N ALA A 325 0.45 3.52 11.87
CA ALA A 325 0.42 4.87 12.41
C ALA A 325 1.26 5.00 13.70
N CYS A 326 1.23 3.99 14.58
CA CYS A 326 2.02 3.92 15.81
C CYS A 326 3.54 3.89 15.52
N LEU A 327 3.98 3.01 14.62
CA LEU A 327 5.38 2.90 14.19
C LEU A 327 5.87 4.19 13.51
N ILE A 328 5.05 4.76 12.63
CA ILE A 328 5.35 6.03 11.94
C ILE A 328 5.49 7.16 12.96
N SER A 329 4.59 7.23 13.94
CA SER A 329 4.64 8.24 15.01
C SER A 329 5.92 8.11 15.83
N ALA A 330 6.32 6.89 16.20
CA ALA A 330 7.56 6.64 16.93
C ALA A 330 8.78 7.13 16.14
N CYS A 331 8.85 6.80 14.84
CA CYS A 331 9.92 7.25 13.96
C CYS A 331 9.93 8.79 13.79
N MET A 332 8.76 9.40 13.61
CA MET A 332 8.61 10.83 13.43
C MET A 332 8.97 11.63 14.68
N ARG A 333 8.59 11.14 15.87
CA ARG A 333 9.03 11.71 17.14
C ARG A 333 10.53 11.58 17.32
N ALA A 334 11.08 10.39 17.07
CA ALA A 334 12.52 10.15 17.20
C ALA A 334 13.36 11.08 16.32
N THR A 335 12.82 11.50 15.17
CA THR A 335 13.49 12.38 14.20
C THR A 335 13.12 13.86 14.30
N GLY A 336 12.31 14.24 15.29
CA GLY A 336 11.87 15.62 15.48
C GLY A 336 10.87 16.13 14.42
N GLN A 337 10.34 15.25 13.56
CA GLN A 337 9.27 15.60 12.62
C GLN A 337 7.95 15.92 13.35
N ILE A 338 7.71 15.26 14.49
CA ILE A 338 6.72 15.66 15.47
C ILE A 338 7.44 16.46 16.56
N THR A 339 6.94 17.64 16.89
CA THR A 339 7.61 18.62 17.77
C THR A 339 7.69 18.17 19.23
N THR A 340 6.69 17.42 19.71
CA THR A 340 6.68 16.88 21.07
C THR A 340 7.32 15.49 21.12
N LEU A 341 8.12 15.21 22.15
CA LEU A 341 8.71 13.87 22.34
C LEU A 341 7.71 12.91 23.00
N THR A 342 6.83 13.43 23.86
CA THR A 342 5.84 12.67 24.62
C THR A 342 4.51 13.41 24.65
N GLY A 343 3.46 12.73 25.09
CA GLY A 343 2.09 13.27 25.14
C GLY A 343 1.31 13.04 23.84
N PRO A 344 0.08 13.55 23.74
CA PRO A 344 -0.77 13.32 22.56
C PRO A 344 -0.21 14.01 21.31
N LEU A 345 -0.56 13.47 20.13
CA LEU A 345 -0.29 14.14 18.86
C LEU A 345 -1.18 15.37 18.70
N GLU A 346 -0.59 16.46 18.21
CA GLU A 346 -1.33 17.63 17.74
C GLU A 346 -2.08 17.31 16.43
N GLU A 347 -3.11 18.08 16.11
CA GLU A 347 -3.96 17.82 14.94
C GLU A 347 -3.16 17.87 13.61
N SER A 348 -2.19 18.77 13.50
CA SER A 348 -1.27 18.83 12.36
C SER A 348 -0.44 17.54 12.21
N ASP A 349 0.08 17.02 13.32
CA ASP A 349 0.85 15.79 13.35
C ASP A 349 -0.02 14.58 12.99
N ARG A 350 -1.25 14.51 13.51
CA ARG A 350 -2.22 13.45 13.20
C ARG A 350 -2.49 13.35 11.70
N ARG A 351 -2.70 14.49 11.03
CA ARG A 351 -2.93 14.52 9.57
C ARG A 351 -1.72 14.01 8.78
N LEU A 352 -0.52 14.39 9.22
CA LEU A 352 0.71 13.94 8.57
C LEU A 352 0.97 12.44 8.78
N VAL A 353 0.77 11.96 10.00
CA VAL A 353 0.86 10.53 10.33
C VAL A 353 -0.16 9.73 9.55
N ALA A 354 -1.42 10.18 9.48
CA ALA A 354 -2.48 9.52 8.72
C ALA A 354 -2.14 9.43 7.23
N ALA A 355 -1.68 10.53 6.61
CA ALA A 355 -1.25 10.52 5.20
C ALA A 355 -0.11 9.53 4.95
N ARG A 356 0.84 9.39 5.88
CA ARG A 356 1.96 8.45 5.78
C ARG A 356 1.54 7.01 6.08
N ALA A 357 0.59 6.80 6.99
CA ALA A 357 0.01 5.48 7.21
C ALA A 357 -0.67 4.97 5.93
N ILE A 358 -1.45 5.81 5.24
CA ILE A 358 -2.03 5.47 3.93
C ILE A 358 -0.92 5.09 2.94
N LEU A 359 0.18 5.85 2.86
CA LEU A 359 1.31 5.47 2.01
C LEU A 359 1.87 4.08 2.37
N GLY A 360 2.12 3.83 3.66
CA GLY A 360 2.71 2.57 4.12
C GLY A 360 1.81 1.36 3.89
N GLU A 361 0.48 1.51 3.95
CA GLU A 361 -0.45 0.43 3.59
C GLU A 361 -0.34 0.03 2.13
N TRP A 362 -0.25 1.03 1.25
CA TRP A 362 -0.14 0.81 -0.18
C TRP A 362 1.24 0.28 -0.58
N LEU A 363 2.30 0.64 0.15
CA LEU A 363 3.63 0.04 -0.01
C LEU A 363 3.64 -1.43 0.43
N GLY A 364 2.98 -1.75 1.56
CA GLY A 364 2.90 -3.11 2.11
C GLY A 364 1.85 -4.01 1.44
N GLY A 365 1.13 -3.52 0.42
CA GLY A 365 0.13 -4.29 -0.33
C GLY A 365 -1.24 -4.46 0.35
N GLY A 366 -1.51 -3.71 1.43
CA GLY A 366 -2.76 -3.78 2.19
C GLY A 366 -3.96 -3.12 1.48
N GLY A 367 -3.73 -2.04 0.72
CA GLY A 367 -4.73 -1.40 -0.13
C GLY A 367 -6.02 -0.95 0.59
N GLY A 368 -5.97 -0.78 1.91
CA GLY A 368 -7.08 -0.32 2.74
C GLY A 368 -7.41 1.15 2.53
N GLY A 369 -8.61 1.54 2.98
CA GLY A 369 -9.17 2.90 2.91
C GLY A 369 -8.83 3.75 4.12
#